data_AF-A0A496W7E3-F1
#
_entry.id   AF-A0A496W7E3-F1
#
_cell.length_a   1.000
_cell.length_b   1.000
_cell.length_c   1.000
_cell.angle_alpha   90.00
_cell.angle_beta   90.00
_cell.angle_gamma   90.00
#
_symmetry.space_group_name_H-M   'P 1'
#
loop_
_entity.id
_entity.type
_entity.pdbx_description
1 polymer ?
#
loop_
_entity_poly.entity_id
_entity_poly.type
_entity_poly.pdbx_seq_one_letter_code
_entity_poly.pdbx_strand_id
1 'polypeptide(L)'
;MKKLNTEMDDDLRSEYDLSSLRVRKVGPERKSFGGSIVQLEPDVAEVFPSSESVNEVLRFLIRVTREQKLAFTTAKGNVSLPLT
;
A
#
# COMPACT_ATOMS: atom_id res chain seq x y z
N MET A 1 -22.98 39.62 4.82
CA MET A 1 -22.89 38.27 4.21
C MET A 1 -24.10 37.47 4.69
N LYS A 2 -25.06 37.15 3.81
CA LYS A 2 -26.24 36.36 4.20
C LYS A 2 -25.80 34.89 4.33
N LYS A 3 -25.98 34.32 5.53
CA LYS A 3 -25.88 32.87 5.73
C LYS A 3 -27.07 32.25 5.01
N LEU A 4 -26.82 31.56 3.90
CA LEU A 4 -27.80 30.67 3.30
C LEU A 4 -27.90 29.45 4.24
N ASN A 5 -28.80 29.54 5.22
CA ASN A 5 -29.34 28.34 5.84
C ASN A 5 -30.21 27.69 4.77
N THR A 6 -29.57 26.93 3.90
CA THR A 6 -30.27 25.98 3.03
C THR A 6 -30.71 24.87 3.96
N GLU A 7 -31.86 25.05 4.61
CA GLU A 7 -32.69 23.92 5.01
C GLU A 7 -32.97 23.18 3.71
N MET A 8 -32.15 22.16 3.43
CA MET A 8 -32.41 21.24 2.35
C MET A 8 -33.64 20.48 2.82
N ASP A 9 -34.82 21.00 2.49
CA ASP A 9 -36.10 20.34 2.67
C ASP A 9 -36.07 19.14 1.73
N ASP A 10 -35.41 18.09 2.18
CA ASP A 10 -35.37 16.82 1.52
C ASP A 10 -36.71 16.15 1.78
N ASP A 11 -37.38 15.66 0.74
CA ASP A 11 -38.66 14.94 0.85
C ASP A 11 -38.52 13.57 1.57
N LEU A 12 -37.34 13.30 2.15
CA LEU A 12 -37.07 12.11 2.93
C LEU A 12 -37.82 12.12 4.26
N ARG A 13 -38.32 10.94 4.63
CA ARG A 13 -38.89 10.72 5.96
C ARG A 13 -37.80 10.88 7.01
N SER A 14 -38.17 11.32 8.22
CA SER A 14 -37.27 11.54 9.36
C SER A 14 -36.36 10.34 9.69
N GLU A 15 -36.79 9.12 9.37
CA GLU A 15 -36.05 7.89 9.60
C GLU A 15 -34.88 7.69 8.61
N TYR A 16 -34.83 8.46 7.52
CA TYR A 16 -33.79 8.42 6.50
C TYR A 16 -32.91 9.67 6.54
N ASP A 17 -32.17 9.86 7.64
CA ASP A 17 -31.13 10.89 7.73
C ASP A 17 -29.83 10.43 7.07
N LEU A 18 -29.57 10.92 5.86
CA LEU A 18 -28.37 10.60 5.09
C LEU A 18 -27.19 11.53 5.38
N SER A 19 -27.35 12.54 6.25
CA SER A 19 -26.32 13.56 6.51
C SER A 19 -25.02 13.00 7.11
N SER A 20 -25.13 11.89 7.85
CA SER A 20 -24.01 11.21 8.50
C SER A 20 -23.30 10.18 7.59
N LEU A 21 -23.86 9.87 6.43
CA LEU A 21 -23.33 8.83 5.55
C LEU A 21 -22.12 9.32 4.75
N ARG A 22 -21.08 8.49 4.68
CA ARG A 22 -19.93 8.75 3.82
C ARG A 22 -20.31 8.46 2.36
N VAL A 23 -20.38 9.50 1.53
CA VAL A 23 -20.66 9.37 0.10
C VAL A 23 -19.51 8.64 -0.61
N ARG A 24 -19.82 7.49 -1.22
CA ARG A 24 -18.91 6.73 -2.09
C ARG A 24 -19.30 6.94 -3.55
N LYS A 25 -18.34 7.37 -4.38
CA LYS A 25 -18.55 7.40 -5.84
C LYS A 25 -18.46 5.97 -6.39
N VAL A 26 -19.55 5.48 -6.97
CA VAL A 26 -19.64 4.16 -7.62
C VAL A 26 -19.76 4.36 -9.13
N GLY A 27 -19.01 3.61 -9.93
CA GLY A 27 -19.11 3.64 -11.39
C GLY A 27 -17.93 2.95 -12.08
N PRO A 28 -18.14 2.42 -13.31
CA PRO A 28 -17.06 1.89 -14.13
C PRO A 28 -16.01 3.00 -14.35
N GLU A 29 -14.73 2.63 -14.32
CA GLU A 29 -13.53 3.51 -14.38
C GLU A 29 -13.10 4.23 -13.09
N ARG A 30 -13.86 4.16 -11.99
CA ARG A 30 -13.38 4.74 -10.71
C ARG A 30 -12.62 3.68 -9.91
N LYS A 31 -11.29 3.79 -9.93
CA LYS A 31 -10.35 2.98 -9.13
C LYS A 31 -10.85 2.91 -7.68
N SER A 32 -10.81 1.72 -7.08
CA SER A 32 -11.04 1.52 -5.65
C SER A 32 -10.34 2.62 -4.85
N PHE A 33 -10.99 3.17 -3.82
CA PHE A 33 -10.32 4.11 -2.94
C PHE A 33 -9.15 3.38 -2.27
N GLY A 34 -7.93 3.85 -2.48
CA GLY A 34 -6.71 3.21 -1.96
C GLY A 34 -5.89 2.58 -3.09
N GLY A 35 -4.57 2.69 -2.95
CA GLY A 35 -3.59 2.14 -3.90
C GLY A 35 -3.72 0.63 -4.10
N SER A 36 -2.76 0.04 -4.81
CA SER A 36 -2.74 -1.40 -5.08
C SER A 36 -2.95 -2.21 -3.79
N ILE A 37 -4.05 -2.97 -3.74
CA ILE A 37 -4.35 -3.89 -2.65
C ILE A 37 -3.46 -5.12 -2.84
N VAL A 38 -2.62 -5.41 -1.85
CA VAL A 38 -1.80 -6.62 -1.81
C VAL A 38 -2.36 -7.49 -0.70
N GLN A 39 -2.89 -8.65 -1.08
CA GLN A 39 -3.38 -9.64 -0.13
C GLN A 39 -2.21 -10.48 0.37
N LEU A 40 -2.12 -10.63 1.69
CA LEU A 40 -1.18 -11.55 2.34
C LEU A 40 -1.88 -12.88 2.59
N GLU A 41 -1.10 -13.95 2.57
CA GLU A 41 -1.57 -15.26 3.01
C GLU A 41 -1.86 -15.26 4.54
N PRO A 42 -2.77 -16.11 5.03
CA PRO A 42 -3.22 -16.08 6.42
C PRO A 42 -2.10 -16.31 7.44
N ASP A 43 -1.17 -17.20 7.13
CA ASP A 43 0.02 -17.49 7.92
C ASP A 43 0.96 -16.28 8.04
N VAL A 44 1.15 -15.55 6.94
CA VAL A 44 1.97 -14.32 6.92
C VAL A 44 1.28 -13.21 7.69
N ALA A 45 -0.04 -13.06 7.56
CA ALA A 45 -0.81 -12.06 8.26
C ALA A 45 -0.86 -12.30 9.79
N GLU A 46 -0.79 -13.55 10.24
CA GLU A 46 -0.70 -13.90 11.66
C GLU A 46 0.65 -13.46 12.26
N VAL A 47 1.73 -13.60 11.49
CA VAL A 47 3.09 -13.25 11.93
C VAL A 47 3.33 -11.73 11.84
N PHE A 48 2.76 -11.05 10.84
CA PHE A 48 2.99 -9.64 10.57
C PHE A 48 1.74 -8.78 10.80
N PRO A 49 1.63 -8.11 11.96
CA PRO A 49 0.41 -7.38 12.34
C PRO A 49 0.20 -6.07 11.58
N SER A 50 1.22 -5.57 10.85
CA SER A 50 1.11 -4.31 10.09
C SER A 50 1.84 -4.36 8.75
N SER A 51 1.35 -3.57 7.80
CA SER A 51 2.02 -3.38 6.50
C SER A 51 3.43 -2.79 6.63
N GLU A 52 3.67 -1.96 7.65
CA GLU A 52 5.00 -1.43 7.96
C GLU A 52 5.98 -2.55 8.33
N SER A 53 5.56 -3.50 9.17
CA SER A 53 6.40 -4.64 9.57
C SER A 53 6.80 -5.52 8.37
N VAL A 54 5.86 -5.80 7.47
CA VAL A 54 6.14 -6.54 6.22
C VAL A 54 7.13 -5.78 5.35
N ASN A 55 6.91 -4.47 5.18
CA ASN A 55 7.76 -3.66 4.31
C ASN A 55 9.19 -3.57 4.83
N GLU A 56 9.41 -3.45 6.14
CA GLU A 56 10.75 -3.40 6.72
C GLU A 56 11.49 -4.73 6.54
N VAL A 57 10.82 -5.87 6.75
CA VAL A 57 11.43 -7.18 6.50
C VAL A 57 11.81 -7.38 5.04
N LEU A 58 10.92 -7.02 4.10
CA LEU A 58 11.21 -7.12 2.67
C LEU A 58 12.36 -6.18 2.27
N ARG A 59 12.41 -4.96 2.82
CA ARG A 59 13.53 -4.02 2.60
C ARG A 59 14.85 -4.57 3.12
N PHE A 60 14.84 -5.17 4.31
CA PHE A 60 16.01 -5.82 4.88
C PHE A 60 16.51 -6.95 3.97
N LEU A 61 15.62 -7.82 3.51
CA LEU A 61 15.97 -8.91 2.59
C LEU A 61 16.55 -8.39 1.27
N ILE A 62 15.99 -7.29 0.72
CA ILE A 62 16.53 -6.65 -0.48
C ILE A 62 17.96 -6.13 -0.24
N ARG A 63 18.27 -5.58 0.95
CA ARG A 63 19.63 -5.12 1.28
C ARG A 63 20.61 -6.29 1.34
N VAL A 64 20.26 -7.33 2.10
CA VAL A 64 21.09 -8.54 2.25
C VAL A 64 21.36 -9.21 0.90
N THR A 65 20.34 -9.38 0.07
CA THR A 65 20.48 -10.01 -1.25
C THR A 65 21.31 -9.17 -2.23
N ARG A 66 21.25 -7.84 -2.15
CA ARG A 66 22.11 -6.95 -2.94
C ARG A 66 23.57 -7.05 -2.51
N GLU A 67 23.85 -7.07 -1.21
CA GLU A 67 25.21 -7.24 -0.67
C GLU A 67 25.79 -8.60 -1.08
N GLN A 68 24.99 -9.66 -1.00
CA GLN A 68 25.38 -10.98 -1.49
C GLN A 68 25.66 -10.95 -2.99
N LYS A 69 24.78 -10.35 -3.81
CA LYS A 69 25.01 -10.22 -5.26
C LYS A 69 26.33 -9.50 -5.55
N LEU A 70 26.66 -8.45 -4.81
CA LEU A 70 27.92 -7.72 -4.93
C LEU A 70 29.12 -8.61 -4.55
N ALA A 71 29.03 -9.36 -3.44
CA ALA A 71 30.06 -10.32 -3.03
C ALA A 71 30.27 -11.43 -4.07
N PHE A 72 29.19 -11.93 -4.69
CA PHE A 72 29.26 -12.94 -5.76
C PHE A 72 29.79 -12.38 -7.09
N THR A 73 29.60 -11.09 -7.38
CA THR A 73 30.22 -10.43 -8.54
C THR A 73 31.70 -10.13 -8.32
N THR A 74 32.10 -9.73 -7.11
CA THR A 74 33.51 -9.48 -6.77
C THR A 74 34.30 -10.78 -6.69
N ALA A 75 33.71 -11.88 -6.20
CA ALA A 75 34.34 -13.19 -6.16
C ALA A 75 34.56 -13.83 -7.54
N LYS A 76 33.82 -13.41 -8.58
CA LYS A 76 34.02 -13.85 -9.97
C LYS A 76 34.96 -12.94 -10.79
N GLY A 77 35.42 -11.82 -10.23
CA GLY A 77 36.19 -10.79 -10.97
C GLY A 77 37.71 -10.85 -10.81
N ASN A 78 38.25 -11.60 -9.85
CA ASN A 78 39.70 -11.65 -9.60
C ASN A 78 40.31 -12.98 -10.04
N VAL A 79 40.37 -13.22 -11.35
CA VAL A 79 41.35 -14.14 -11.93
C VAL A 79 42.09 -13.41 -13.05
N SER A 80 42.93 -12.44 -12.67
CA SER A 80 44.04 -12.01 -13.52
C SER A 80 45.28 -12.75 -13.04
N LEU A 81 45.55 -13.91 -13.64
CA LEU A 81 46.84 -14.59 -13.53
C LEU A 81 47.92 -13.66 -14.13
N PRO A 82 49.07 -13.45 -13.46
CA PRO A 82 50.19 -12.77 -14.08
C PRO A 82 51.02 -13.81 -14.84
N LEU A 83 51.28 -13.61 -16.14
CA LEU A 83 52.41 -14.22 -16.88
C LEU A 83 52.70 -13.29 -18.07
N THR A 84 53.84 -12.60 -18.06
CA THR A 84 55.11 -12.96 -18.73
C THR A 84 55.01 -12.89 -20.24
#